data_AF-A0AA43TXG5-F1
#
_entry.id   AF-A0AA43TXG5-F1
#
_cell.length_a   1.000
_cell.length_b   1.000
_cell.length_c   1.000
_cell.angle_alpha   90.00
_cell.angle_beta   90.00
_cell.angle_gamma   90.00
#
_symmetry.space_group_name_H-M   'P 1'
#
loop_
_entity.id
_entity.type
_entity.pdbx_description
1 polymer ?
#
loop_
_entity_poly.entity_id
_entity_poly.type
_entity_poly.pdbx_seq_one_letter_code
_entity_poly.pdbx_strand_id
1 'polypeptide(L)'
;MTNSNWADGVAAVTQCGIPPGQKFTYEFNTVGQMGTYWYRSHLSTQYTDGLLGPVVIHSPAEVIPEVDDERIIFMGDCILLNGENTYNCSVNSTIYPSTTGSCTGGSVYTTKVESRKRYRLRLINHSTLFSYWFSNDNHTESIVEMDGVEVEPIPFRGVLVNIGQRFSIIVQTNQTTGNYCMRASLPKSCFLPGIPYIGPELFNAGLDSAGYHALGVLSYDDTLGDALPSGVARNTSNPNGTAENPFNDQEWEGCVDMPFDIPKLAKAMEAFDISEGNTHYIQFNFAQVQHVSRVLVNQSTAISDGTYTVSRYDQNAL
;
A
#
# COMPACT_ATOMS: atom_id res chain seq x y z
N MET A 1 -4.93 20.26 -2.21
CA MET A 1 -5.58 20.64 -3.49
C MET A 1 -6.61 21.71 -3.20
N THR A 2 -6.41 22.91 -3.70
CA THR A 2 -7.27 24.08 -3.46
C THR A 2 -7.74 24.61 -4.82
N ASN A 3 -8.97 25.12 -4.88
CA ASN A 3 -9.58 25.71 -6.10
C ASN A 3 -9.78 24.75 -7.29
N SER A 4 -9.68 23.44 -7.09
CA SER A 4 -9.86 22.41 -8.14
C SER A 4 -10.85 21.30 -7.73
N ASN A 5 -11.92 21.63 -6.99
CA ASN A 5 -12.89 20.64 -6.49
C ASN A 5 -13.53 19.79 -7.60
N TRP A 6 -13.68 20.35 -8.80
CA TRP A 6 -14.20 19.64 -9.98
C TRP A 6 -13.31 18.47 -10.44
N ALA A 7 -12.04 18.43 -10.02
CA ALA A 7 -11.07 17.38 -10.35
C ALA A 7 -10.92 16.31 -9.25
N ASP A 8 -11.80 16.30 -8.24
CA ASP A 8 -11.74 15.35 -7.11
C ASP A 8 -12.21 13.93 -7.49
N GLY A 9 -12.97 13.77 -8.58
CA GLY A 9 -13.29 12.45 -9.14
C GLY A 9 -14.40 11.66 -8.45
N VAL A 10 -15.11 12.24 -7.48
CA VAL A 10 -16.19 11.58 -6.74
C VAL A 10 -17.48 11.61 -7.55
N ALA A 11 -17.90 10.44 -8.04
CA ALA A 11 -19.12 10.31 -8.83
C ALA A 11 -20.35 10.76 -8.02
N ALA A 12 -21.20 11.56 -8.66
CA ALA A 12 -22.39 12.19 -8.09
C ALA A 12 -22.15 13.24 -6.99
N VAL A 13 -20.89 13.60 -6.72
CA VAL A 13 -20.54 14.72 -5.83
C VAL A 13 -19.84 15.82 -6.60
N THR A 14 -18.65 15.54 -7.15
CA THR A 14 -17.84 16.53 -7.87
C THR A 14 -17.93 16.40 -9.38
N GLN A 15 -18.38 15.25 -9.88
CA GLN A 15 -18.65 15.03 -11.30
C GLN A 15 -19.64 13.90 -11.57
N CYS A 16 -20.17 13.85 -12.80
CA CYS A 16 -20.84 12.67 -13.32
C CYS A 16 -19.83 11.55 -13.64
N GLY A 17 -20.31 10.30 -13.71
CA GLY A 17 -19.49 9.18 -14.20
C GLY A 17 -19.09 9.39 -15.66
N ILE A 18 -17.84 9.08 -15.99
CA ILE A 18 -17.30 9.21 -17.36
C ILE A 18 -17.85 8.04 -18.20
N PRO A 19 -18.66 8.28 -19.25
CA PRO A 19 -19.25 7.20 -20.03
C PRO A 19 -18.20 6.38 -20.80
N PRO A 20 -18.50 5.11 -21.13
CA PRO A 20 -17.60 4.32 -21.96
C PRO A 20 -17.32 4.99 -23.32
N GLY A 21 -16.06 4.94 -23.75
CA GLY A 21 -15.57 5.59 -24.97
C GLY A 21 -15.26 7.08 -24.83
N GLN A 22 -15.56 7.68 -23.67
CA GLN A 22 -15.26 9.08 -23.39
C GLN A 22 -13.95 9.24 -22.60
N LYS A 23 -13.45 10.46 -22.56
CA LYS A 23 -12.23 10.84 -21.85
C LYS A 23 -12.50 12.05 -20.98
N PHE A 24 -11.81 12.10 -19.85
CA PHE A 24 -11.76 13.28 -19.00
C PHE A 24 -10.31 13.48 -18.56
N THR A 25 -9.87 14.73 -18.54
CA THR A 25 -8.54 15.10 -18.07
C THR A 25 -8.70 15.75 -16.70
N TYR A 26 -8.18 15.10 -15.66
CA TYR A 26 -8.10 15.69 -14.33
C TYR A 26 -6.92 16.64 -14.29
N GLU A 27 -7.15 17.90 -13.89
CA GLU A 27 -6.15 18.95 -13.78
C GLU A 27 -6.23 19.56 -12.38
N PHE A 28 -5.15 19.48 -11.61
CA PHE A 28 -5.13 20.00 -10.24
C PHE A 28 -3.74 20.41 -9.80
N ASN A 29 -3.68 21.33 -8.84
CA ASN A 29 -2.44 21.84 -8.29
C ASN A 29 -2.05 21.07 -7.00
N THR A 30 -0.80 20.63 -6.93
CA THR A 30 -0.22 19.85 -5.81
C THR A 30 0.64 20.70 -4.88
N VAL A 31 0.69 22.02 -5.05
CA VAL A 31 1.41 22.94 -4.16
C VAL A 31 1.00 22.68 -2.72
N GLY A 32 2.01 22.56 -1.86
CA GLY A 32 1.84 22.25 -0.45
C GLY A 32 1.44 20.79 -0.17
N GLN A 33 1.52 19.90 -1.16
CA GLN A 33 1.37 18.45 -1.00
C GLN A 33 2.68 17.77 -1.42
N MET A 34 3.10 16.78 -0.64
CA MET A 34 4.27 15.96 -0.93
C MET A 34 4.10 14.59 -0.27
N GLY A 35 4.92 13.61 -0.64
CA GLY A 35 4.87 12.27 -0.08
C GLY A 35 4.00 11.30 -0.88
N THR A 36 3.35 10.39 -0.16
CA THR A 36 2.77 9.16 -0.69
C THR A 36 1.25 9.23 -0.73
N TYR A 37 0.73 9.09 -1.95
CA TYR A 37 -0.68 9.06 -2.29
C TYR A 37 -0.97 7.90 -3.23
N TRP A 38 -2.22 7.80 -3.64
CA TRP A 38 -2.69 6.84 -4.62
C TRP A 38 -3.97 7.39 -5.25
N TYR A 39 -4.24 7.01 -6.49
CA TYR A 39 -5.52 7.25 -7.15
C TYR A 39 -6.33 5.96 -7.15
N ARG A 40 -7.65 6.09 -7.18
CA ARG A 40 -8.58 4.97 -7.34
C ARG A 40 -9.86 5.41 -8.04
N SER A 41 -10.60 4.45 -8.58
CA SER A 41 -11.99 4.73 -8.96
C SER A 41 -12.80 5.12 -7.74
N HIS A 42 -13.59 6.17 -7.90
CA HIS A 42 -14.57 6.60 -6.92
C HIS A 42 -16.02 6.43 -7.43
N LEU A 43 -16.22 5.47 -8.35
CA LEU A 43 -17.53 5.03 -8.83
C LEU A 43 -17.83 3.62 -8.29
N SER A 44 -18.81 3.52 -7.40
CA SER A 44 -19.18 2.24 -6.77
C SER A 44 -17.95 1.55 -6.17
N THR A 45 -17.84 0.23 -6.32
CA THR A 45 -16.72 -0.60 -5.87
C THR A 45 -15.65 -0.78 -6.95
N GLN A 46 -15.69 -0.08 -8.08
CA GLN A 46 -14.84 -0.40 -9.26
C GLN A 46 -13.33 -0.47 -9.00
N TYR A 47 -12.81 0.22 -7.98
CA TYR A 47 -11.39 0.12 -7.66
C TYR A 47 -10.99 -1.27 -7.14
N THR A 48 -11.92 -2.05 -6.57
CA THR A 48 -11.69 -3.45 -6.16
C THR A 48 -11.27 -4.31 -7.33
N ASP A 49 -11.72 -3.94 -8.53
CA ASP A 49 -11.45 -4.67 -9.77
C ASP A 49 -10.12 -4.24 -10.42
N GLY A 50 -9.31 -3.41 -9.74
CA GLY A 50 -7.96 -3.03 -10.14
C GLY A 50 -7.79 -1.61 -10.70
N LEU A 51 -8.83 -0.77 -10.67
CA LEU A 51 -8.72 0.63 -11.10
C LEU A 51 -8.16 1.51 -9.98
N LEU A 52 -6.85 1.40 -9.75
CA LEU A 52 -6.11 2.10 -8.71
C LEU A 52 -4.61 2.13 -9.02
N GLY A 53 -3.87 3.04 -8.42
CA GLY A 53 -2.41 3.05 -8.55
C GLY A 53 -1.74 4.06 -7.63
N PRO A 54 -0.46 3.86 -7.33
CA PRO A 54 0.27 4.78 -6.46
C PRO A 54 0.53 6.14 -7.13
N VAL A 55 0.66 7.17 -6.30
CA VAL A 55 1.06 8.52 -6.70
C VAL A 55 2.09 9.01 -5.69
N VAL A 56 3.30 9.33 -6.13
CA VAL A 56 4.34 9.89 -5.27
C VAL A 56 4.67 11.30 -5.74
N ILE A 57 4.59 12.27 -4.82
CA ILE A 57 4.92 13.67 -5.08
C ILE A 57 6.21 13.96 -4.32
N HIS A 58 7.34 14.00 -5.03
CA HIS A 58 8.64 14.30 -4.41
C HIS A 58 8.83 15.80 -4.25
N SER A 59 9.41 16.19 -3.12
CA SER A 59 9.82 17.57 -2.86
C SER A 59 11.33 17.65 -2.65
N PRO A 60 12.04 18.62 -3.26
CA PRO A 60 13.45 18.88 -2.98
C PRO A 60 13.66 19.45 -1.58
N ALA A 61 12.58 19.83 -0.90
CA ALA A 61 12.58 20.30 0.48
C ALA A 61 12.14 19.21 1.47
N GLU A 62 12.13 17.93 1.08
CA GLU A 62 11.90 16.80 2.00
C GLU A 62 12.92 16.85 3.15
N VAL A 63 12.44 16.67 4.39
CA VAL A 63 13.27 16.69 5.61
C VAL A 63 13.45 15.31 6.24
N ILE A 64 13.15 14.25 5.48
CA ILE A 64 13.38 12.88 5.93
C ILE A 64 14.89 12.54 5.92
N PRO A 65 15.34 11.55 6.70
CA PRO A 65 16.69 11.03 6.58
C PRO A 65 16.98 10.58 5.13
N GLU A 66 18.18 10.89 4.64
CA GLU A 66 18.61 10.47 3.31
C GLU A 66 18.41 8.97 3.08
N VAL A 67 17.99 8.60 1.87
CA VAL A 67 17.81 7.22 1.44
C VAL A 67 18.54 6.99 0.12
N ASP A 68 18.99 5.76 -0.08
CA ASP A 68 19.68 5.35 -1.31
C ASP A 68 18.68 5.02 -2.42
N ASP A 69 17.49 4.54 -2.06
CA ASP A 69 16.46 4.14 -3.03
C ASP A 69 15.06 4.05 -2.39
N GLU A 70 14.02 4.04 -3.22
CA GLU A 70 12.62 3.98 -2.80
C GLU A 70 11.86 2.81 -3.46
N ARG A 71 10.93 2.21 -2.72
CA ARG A 71 10.06 1.13 -3.20
C ARG A 71 8.62 1.37 -2.77
N ILE A 72 7.67 1.00 -3.62
CA ILE A 72 6.26 0.99 -3.27
C ILE A 72 5.87 -0.41 -2.80
N ILE A 73 5.18 -0.45 -1.66
CA ILE A 73 4.56 -1.66 -1.12
C ILE A 73 3.04 -1.42 -1.09
N PHE A 74 2.35 -2.02 -2.03
CA PHE A 74 0.93 -1.87 -2.28
C PHE A 74 0.21 -3.11 -1.75
N MET A 75 -0.50 -2.93 -0.64
CA MET A 75 -1.23 -4.00 0.04
C MET A 75 -2.71 -3.93 -0.36
N GLY A 76 -3.23 -5.04 -0.86
CA GLY A 76 -4.59 -5.12 -1.39
C GLY A 76 -5.43 -6.24 -0.80
N ASP A 77 -6.68 -6.30 -1.23
CA ASP A 77 -7.53 -7.47 -0.97
C ASP A 77 -6.94 -8.74 -1.61
N CYS A 78 -7.56 -9.90 -1.34
CA CYS A 78 -7.02 -11.21 -1.71
C CYS A 78 -5.64 -11.53 -1.09
N ILE A 79 -5.22 -10.77 -0.09
CA ILE A 79 -3.93 -10.95 0.60
C ILE A 79 -2.76 -10.80 -0.38
N LEU A 80 -2.71 -9.71 -1.14
CA LEU A 80 -1.66 -9.46 -2.13
C LEU A 80 -0.66 -8.40 -1.65
N LEU A 81 0.62 -8.63 -1.95
CA LEU A 81 1.67 -7.62 -1.91
C LEU A 81 2.10 -7.30 -3.34
N ASN A 82 1.91 -6.05 -3.76
CA ASN A 82 2.19 -5.61 -5.13
C ASN A 82 1.52 -6.47 -6.20
N GLY A 83 0.35 -7.06 -5.93
CA GLY A 83 -0.35 -7.94 -6.88
C GLY A 83 0.06 -9.42 -6.82
N GLU A 84 1.05 -9.77 -5.99
CA GLU A 84 1.54 -11.13 -5.85
C GLU A 84 1.22 -11.72 -4.47
N ASN A 85 0.85 -13.00 -4.46
CA ASN A 85 0.94 -13.90 -3.31
C ASN A 85 0.82 -15.36 -3.78
N THR A 86 1.11 -16.28 -2.88
CA THR A 86 0.91 -17.72 -3.09
C THR A 86 -0.51 -18.16 -2.74
N TYR A 87 -0.97 -19.22 -3.40
CA TYR A 87 -2.27 -19.84 -3.15
C TYR A 87 -2.13 -21.37 -3.14
N ASN A 88 -2.68 -22.03 -2.11
CA ASN A 88 -2.68 -23.48 -2.06
C ASN A 88 -3.77 -24.06 -3.00
N CYS A 89 -3.36 -24.53 -4.18
CA CYS A 89 -4.25 -25.13 -5.18
C CYS A 89 -5.01 -26.38 -4.72
N SER A 90 -4.63 -26.99 -3.58
CA SER A 90 -5.39 -28.10 -2.99
C SER A 90 -6.67 -27.63 -2.30
N VAL A 91 -6.77 -26.33 -2.00
CA VAL A 91 -7.96 -25.73 -1.39
C VAL A 91 -8.93 -25.33 -2.50
N ASN A 92 -10.07 -26.04 -2.55
CA ASN A 92 -11.11 -25.77 -3.52
C ASN A 92 -11.93 -24.54 -3.11
N SER A 93 -11.97 -23.52 -3.97
CA SER A 93 -12.75 -22.31 -3.71
C SER A 93 -14.24 -22.64 -3.69
N THR A 94 -14.92 -22.23 -2.62
CA THR A 94 -16.37 -22.41 -2.47
C THR A 94 -17.18 -21.34 -3.20
N ILE A 95 -16.55 -20.23 -3.61
CA ILE A 95 -17.20 -19.06 -4.23
C ILE A 95 -17.01 -19.05 -5.76
N TYR A 96 -15.84 -19.47 -6.24
CA TYR A 96 -15.54 -19.57 -7.67
C TYR A 96 -15.14 -21.00 -8.02
N PRO A 97 -16.08 -21.89 -8.38
CA PRO A 97 -15.75 -23.20 -8.90
C PRO A 97 -14.92 -23.01 -10.19
N SER A 98 -13.68 -23.49 -10.15
CA SER A 98 -12.75 -23.46 -11.29
C SER A 98 -13.41 -24.12 -12.50
N THR A 99 -13.87 -23.29 -13.44
CA THR A 99 -14.37 -23.72 -14.76
C THR A 99 -13.41 -23.35 -15.87
N THR A 100 -12.38 -22.54 -15.57
CA THR A 100 -11.36 -22.08 -16.52
C THR A 100 -9.99 -21.95 -15.83
N GLY A 101 -8.97 -22.56 -16.42
CA GLY A 101 -7.57 -22.46 -15.97
C GLY A 101 -7.17 -23.41 -14.85
N SER A 102 -5.97 -24.01 -14.98
CA SER A 102 -5.32 -24.73 -13.87
C SER A 102 -4.75 -23.70 -12.89
N CYS A 103 -5.00 -23.89 -11.59
CA CYS A 103 -4.34 -23.12 -10.55
C CYS A 103 -2.81 -23.26 -10.69
N THR A 104 -2.09 -22.12 -10.67
CA THR A 104 -0.63 -22.06 -10.83
C THR A 104 0.12 -21.96 -9.51
N GLY A 105 -0.59 -21.72 -8.40
CA GLY A 105 -0.02 -21.59 -7.06
C GLY A 105 0.49 -20.19 -6.71
N GLY A 106 0.61 -19.28 -7.69
CA GLY A 106 1.09 -17.91 -7.49
C GLY A 106 2.59 -17.82 -7.16
N SER A 107 3.05 -16.60 -6.89
CA SER A 107 4.42 -16.25 -6.51
C SER A 107 4.41 -15.24 -5.37
N VAL A 108 5.54 -15.11 -4.67
CA VAL A 108 5.73 -14.05 -3.68
C VAL A 108 6.42 -12.86 -4.30
N TYR A 109 5.99 -11.66 -3.91
CA TYR A 109 6.64 -10.43 -4.32
C TYR A 109 8.08 -10.37 -3.79
N THR A 110 9.08 -10.30 -4.68
CA THR A 110 10.49 -10.15 -4.29
C THR A 110 11.00 -8.75 -4.64
N THR A 111 11.61 -8.08 -3.67
CA THR A 111 12.32 -6.81 -3.88
C THR A 111 13.79 -6.95 -3.51
N LYS A 112 14.67 -6.46 -4.39
CA LYS A 112 16.12 -6.53 -4.22
C LYS A 112 16.65 -5.31 -3.50
N VAL A 113 17.54 -5.55 -2.55
CA VAL A 113 18.24 -4.51 -1.79
C VAL A 113 19.72 -4.80 -1.70
N GLU A 114 20.51 -3.73 -1.69
CA GLU A 114 21.94 -3.78 -1.47
C GLU A 114 22.24 -3.71 0.04
N SER A 115 23.26 -4.43 0.48
CA SER A 115 23.75 -4.37 1.86
C SER A 115 24.23 -2.97 2.26
N ARG A 116 23.97 -2.58 3.51
CA ARG A 116 24.43 -1.32 4.16
C ARG A 116 23.86 -0.04 3.54
N LYS A 117 22.65 -0.13 3.00
CA LYS A 117 21.92 0.96 2.35
C LYS A 117 20.65 1.29 3.14
N ARG A 118 20.05 2.44 2.84
CA ARG A 118 18.77 2.88 3.41
C ARG A 118 17.74 2.90 2.31
N TYR A 119 16.66 2.14 2.50
CA TYR A 119 15.54 2.09 1.56
C TYR A 119 14.31 2.75 2.18
N ARG A 120 13.62 3.61 1.43
CA ARG A 120 12.28 4.10 1.80
C ARG A 120 11.24 3.17 1.21
N LEU A 121 10.51 2.44 2.05
CA LEU A 121 9.34 1.69 1.62
C LEU A 121 8.08 2.55 1.83
N ARG A 122 7.36 2.81 0.74
CA ARG A 122 6.11 3.56 0.71
C ARG A 122 4.95 2.57 0.76
N LEU A 123 4.47 2.32 1.99
CA LEU A 123 3.37 1.42 2.27
C LEU A 123 2.06 2.11 1.90
N ILE A 124 1.21 1.45 1.13
CA ILE A 124 -0.11 1.93 0.77
C ILE A 124 -1.09 0.76 0.94
N ASN A 125 -2.08 0.90 1.82
CA ASN A 125 -3.15 -0.09 1.90
C ASN A 125 -4.34 0.37 1.05
N HIS A 126 -4.53 -0.30 -0.08
CA HIS A 126 -5.61 -0.04 -1.04
C HIS A 126 -6.76 -1.04 -0.95
N SER A 127 -6.75 -1.86 0.09
CA SER A 127 -7.80 -2.85 0.34
C SER A 127 -9.16 -2.20 0.52
N THR A 128 -10.20 -3.01 0.44
CA THR A 128 -11.59 -2.58 0.67
C THR A 128 -12.12 -3.06 2.00
N LEU A 129 -11.48 -4.11 2.53
CA LEU A 129 -11.94 -4.80 3.72
C LEU A 129 -10.84 -5.03 4.74
N PHE A 130 -9.58 -5.11 4.30
CA PHE A 130 -8.48 -5.55 5.13
C PHE A 130 -7.59 -4.41 5.63
N SER A 131 -7.25 -4.47 6.92
CA SER A 131 -6.15 -3.71 7.52
C SER A 131 -5.00 -4.66 7.78
N TYR A 132 -3.79 -4.23 7.47
CA TYR A 132 -2.61 -5.09 7.52
C TYR A 132 -1.65 -4.64 8.60
N TRP A 133 -1.14 -5.59 9.36
CA TRP A 133 0.06 -5.41 10.14
C TRP A 133 1.28 -5.68 9.24
N PHE A 134 2.05 -4.63 8.94
CA PHE A 134 3.23 -4.72 8.10
C PHE A 134 4.52 -4.81 8.93
N SER A 135 5.43 -5.71 8.58
CA SER A 135 6.77 -5.84 9.20
C SER A 135 7.78 -6.52 8.27
N ASN A 136 9.07 -6.21 8.41
CA ASN A 136 10.15 -6.97 7.78
C ASN A 136 10.92 -7.79 8.82
N ASP A 137 11.07 -9.09 8.59
CA ASP A 137 11.73 -10.00 9.53
C ASP A 137 13.16 -9.54 9.81
N ASN A 138 13.51 -9.46 11.11
CA ASN A 138 14.86 -9.11 11.59
C ASN A 138 15.34 -7.70 11.23
N HIS A 139 14.45 -6.79 10.85
CA HIS A 139 14.74 -5.38 10.65
C HIS A 139 14.13 -4.54 11.77
N THR A 140 14.71 -3.36 11.99
CA THR A 140 14.08 -2.31 12.78
C THR A 140 13.90 -1.14 11.85
N GLU A 141 12.68 -0.63 11.79
CA GLU A 141 12.29 0.42 10.86
C GLU A 141 11.91 1.70 11.60
N SER A 142 11.87 2.80 10.86
CA SER A 142 11.34 4.06 11.38
C SER A 142 10.30 4.64 10.43
N ILE A 143 9.13 5.02 10.95
CA ILE A 143 8.13 5.78 10.19
C ILE A 143 8.64 7.21 10.05
N VAL A 144 8.63 7.73 8.82
CA VAL A 144 9.07 9.09 8.49
C VAL A 144 8.01 9.91 7.76
N GLU A 145 6.90 9.28 7.36
CA GLU A 145 5.78 9.95 6.73
C GLU A 145 4.48 9.19 7.05
N MET A 146 3.40 9.94 7.30
CA MET A 146 2.04 9.42 7.44
C MET A 146 1.13 10.22 6.51
N ASP A 147 0.46 9.56 5.56
CA ASP A 147 -0.53 10.18 4.68
C ASP A 147 -0.05 11.43 3.90
N GLY A 148 1.24 11.49 3.54
CA GLY A 148 1.85 12.64 2.86
C GLY A 148 2.37 13.72 3.81
N VAL A 149 2.32 13.49 5.12
CA VAL A 149 2.86 14.38 6.15
C VAL A 149 4.13 13.79 6.73
N GLU A 150 5.24 14.52 6.60
CA GLU A 150 6.53 14.13 7.18
C GLU A 150 6.50 14.22 8.71
N VAL A 151 7.00 13.18 9.38
CA VAL A 151 7.05 13.08 10.84
C VAL A 151 8.49 12.83 11.31
N GLU A 152 8.80 13.23 12.53
CA GLU A 152 10.05 12.83 13.17
C GLU A 152 10.14 11.29 13.18
N PRO A 153 11.33 10.69 12.92
CA PRO A 153 11.45 9.24 12.83
C PRO A 153 10.93 8.51 14.07
N ILE A 154 9.88 7.71 13.90
CA ILE A 154 9.29 6.89 14.97
C ILE A 154 9.77 5.44 14.80
N PRO A 155 10.66 4.92 15.68
CA PRO A 155 11.15 3.56 15.57
C PRO A 155 10.04 2.55 15.89
N PHE A 156 9.93 1.50 15.08
CA PHE A 156 8.93 0.46 15.23
C PHE A 156 9.44 -0.90 14.73
N ARG A 157 8.67 -1.96 14.98
CA ARG A 157 8.93 -3.33 14.46
C ARG A 157 7.83 -3.87 13.56
N GLY A 158 6.62 -3.33 13.70
CA GLY A 158 5.58 -3.42 12.69
C GLY A 158 4.55 -2.30 12.87
N VAL A 159 3.81 -2.01 11.82
CA VAL A 159 2.84 -0.91 11.75
C VAL A 159 1.51 -1.45 11.24
N LEU A 160 0.42 -1.09 11.90
CA LEU A 160 -0.93 -1.34 11.41
C LEU A 160 -1.27 -0.29 10.35
N VAL A 161 -1.60 -0.73 9.14
CA VAL A 161 -1.98 0.14 8.02
C VAL A 161 -3.44 -0.10 7.69
N ASN A 162 -4.30 0.86 8.01
CA ASN A 162 -5.73 0.79 7.71
C ASN A 162 -6.02 1.11 6.24
N ILE A 163 -7.23 0.77 5.81
CA ILE A 163 -7.71 1.05 4.44
C ILE A 163 -7.55 2.53 4.10
N GLY A 164 -6.82 2.80 3.02
CA GLY A 164 -6.54 4.12 2.49
C GLY A 164 -5.39 4.89 3.15
N GLN A 165 -4.82 4.38 4.25
CA GLN A 165 -3.64 4.95 4.87
C GLN A 165 -2.36 4.65 4.08
N ARG A 166 -1.39 5.55 4.24
CA ARG A 166 -0.04 5.44 3.69
C ARG A 166 0.98 5.74 4.77
N PHE A 167 2.06 4.97 4.77
CA PHE A 167 3.22 5.23 5.60
C PHE A 167 4.48 5.15 4.75
N SER A 168 5.40 6.11 4.90
CA SER A 168 6.78 5.88 4.46
C SER A 168 7.60 5.42 5.65
N ILE A 169 8.32 4.32 5.45
CA ILE A 169 9.21 3.73 6.45
C ILE A 169 10.63 3.65 5.89
N ILE A 170 11.63 3.87 6.73
CA ILE A 170 13.03 3.65 6.36
C ILE A 170 13.49 2.31 6.89
N VAL A 171 14.00 1.48 5.99
CA VAL A 171 14.62 0.19 6.27
C VAL A 171 16.12 0.32 6.09
N GLN A 172 16.88 0.03 7.14
CA GLN A 172 18.33 -0.05 7.06
C GLN A 172 18.77 -1.48 6.80
N THR A 173 19.49 -1.73 5.70
CA THR A 173 19.88 -3.07 5.28
C THR A 173 21.18 -3.53 5.95
N ASN A 174 21.16 -3.59 7.28
CA ASN A 174 22.34 -3.93 8.10
C ASN A 174 22.43 -5.42 8.48
N GLN A 175 21.55 -6.25 7.94
CA GLN A 175 21.54 -7.68 8.22
C GLN A 175 22.57 -8.44 7.38
N THR A 176 22.82 -9.71 7.73
CA THR A 176 23.65 -10.60 6.91
C THR A 176 23.03 -10.82 5.55
N THR A 177 23.82 -10.87 4.48
CA THR A 177 23.33 -11.15 3.13
C THR A 177 22.49 -12.44 3.11
N GLY A 178 21.24 -12.32 2.68
CA GLY A 178 20.27 -13.40 2.57
C GLY A 178 18.87 -12.88 2.21
N ASN A 179 17.89 -13.77 2.22
CA ASN A 179 16.48 -13.42 2.03
C ASN A 179 15.82 -13.19 3.40
N TYR A 180 14.98 -12.16 3.50
CA TYR A 180 14.18 -11.84 4.68
C TYR A 180 12.71 -11.70 4.28
N CYS A 181 11.80 -12.14 5.15
CA CYS A 181 10.38 -12.11 4.83
C CYS A 181 9.81 -10.70 5.08
N MET A 182 9.10 -10.17 4.09
CA MET A 182 8.18 -9.05 4.27
C MET A 182 6.79 -9.62 4.54
N ARG A 183 6.12 -9.14 5.59
CA ARG A 183 4.83 -9.67 6.02
C ARG A 183 3.80 -8.56 6.06
N ALA A 184 2.67 -8.77 5.40
CA ALA A 184 1.44 -8.02 5.64
C ALA A 184 0.40 -9.00 6.19
N SER A 185 0.26 -9.04 7.51
CA SER A 185 -0.58 -10.02 8.21
C SER A 185 -1.95 -9.44 8.56
N LEU A 186 -2.99 -10.24 8.41
CA LEU A 186 -4.32 -9.89 8.88
C LEU A 186 -4.43 -10.20 10.38
N PRO A 187 -4.75 -9.22 11.24
CA PRO A 187 -5.01 -9.45 12.65
C PRO A 187 -6.34 -10.21 12.81
N LYS A 188 -6.27 -11.54 12.92
CA LYS A 188 -7.43 -12.44 12.98
C LYS A 188 -8.42 -12.08 14.09
N SER A 189 -7.91 -11.76 15.28
CA SER A 189 -8.73 -11.39 16.44
C SER A 189 -9.45 -10.06 16.26
N CYS A 190 -8.91 -9.14 15.46
CA CYS A 190 -9.55 -7.88 15.13
C CYS A 190 -10.57 -8.01 13.99
N PHE A 191 -10.28 -8.87 13.02
CA PHE A 191 -11.05 -8.96 11.79
C PHE A 191 -12.21 -9.97 11.86
N LEU A 192 -11.97 -11.17 12.37
CA LEU A 192 -12.93 -12.28 12.32
C LEU A 192 -14.18 -12.10 13.22
N PRO A 193 -14.11 -11.48 14.40
CA PRO A 193 -15.30 -11.28 15.24
C PRO A 193 -16.30 -10.24 14.67
N GLY A 194 -15.85 -9.36 13.78
CA GLY A 194 -16.63 -8.25 13.23
C GLY A 194 -17.52 -8.59 12.04
N ILE A 195 -17.57 -9.86 11.61
CA ILE A 195 -18.28 -10.28 10.39
C ILE A 195 -19.50 -11.15 10.77
N PRO A 196 -20.67 -10.56 11.06
CA PRO A 196 -21.83 -11.26 11.63
C PRO A 196 -22.59 -12.20 10.65
N TYR A 197 -22.20 -12.27 9.37
CA TYR A 197 -22.98 -12.98 8.33
C TYR A 197 -22.21 -13.99 7.48
N ILE A 198 -20.97 -14.31 7.82
CA ILE A 198 -20.18 -15.25 7.03
C ILE A 198 -19.81 -16.43 7.91
N GLY A 199 -20.48 -17.56 7.68
CA GLY A 199 -20.11 -18.81 8.36
C GLY A 199 -18.65 -19.16 8.07
N PRO A 200 -17.98 -19.89 8.99
CA PRO A 200 -16.56 -20.24 8.91
C PRO A 200 -16.15 -21.07 7.68
N GLU A 201 -17.04 -21.30 6.72
CA GLU A 201 -16.80 -22.12 5.52
C GLU A 201 -16.73 -21.30 4.22
N LEU A 202 -17.24 -20.06 4.18
CA LEU A 202 -17.34 -19.29 2.92
C LEU A 202 -16.18 -18.31 2.69
N PHE A 203 -15.68 -17.62 3.72
CA PHE A 203 -14.50 -16.74 3.60
C PHE A 203 -13.19 -17.44 3.99
N ASN A 204 -13.26 -18.40 4.91
CA ASN A 204 -12.07 -19.00 5.49
C ASN A 204 -11.29 -19.85 4.49
N ALA A 205 -11.93 -20.53 3.53
CA ALA A 205 -11.20 -21.36 2.56
C ALA A 205 -10.13 -20.55 1.79
N GLY A 206 -10.45 -19.31 1.37
CA GLY A 206 -9.49 -18.43 0.70
C GLY A 206 -8.40 -17.92 1.64
N LEU A 207 -8.77 -17.40 2.82
CA LEU A 207 -7.82 -16.82 3.77
C LEU A 207 -6.93 -17.88 4.45
N ASP A 208 -7.48 -19.05 4.76
CA ASP A 208 -6.77 -20.21 5.30
C ASP A 208 -5.72 -20.70 4.30
N SER A 209 -6.04 -20.69 3.00
CA SER A 209 -5.11 -21.11 1.94
C SER A 209 -3.85 -20.23 1.87
N ALA A 210 -3.99 -18.95 2.22
CA ALA A 210 -2.92 -17.96 2.25
C ALA A 210 -2.42 -17.67 3.67
N GLY A 211 -2.82 -18.47 4.67
CA GLY A 211 -2.35 -18.34 6.04
C GLY A 211 -2.68 -17.01 6.73
N TYR A 212 -3.63 -16.23 6.20
CA TYR A 212 -3.99 -14.88 6.66
C TYR A 212 -2.85 -13.85 6.57
N HIS A 213 -1.93 -14.03 5.62
CA HIS A 213 -0.82 -13.09 5.44
C HIS A 213 -0.35 -13.04 3.99
N ALA A 214 0.04 -11.85 3.55
CA ALA A 214 0.71 -11.66 2.28
C ALA A 214 2.21 -11.69 2.54
N LEU A 215 2.93 -12.54 1.80
CA LEU A 215 4.38 -12.67 1.93
C LEU A 215 5.09 -12.01 0.76
N GLY A 216 6.13 -11.27 1.10
CA GLY A 216 7.15 -10.84 0.16
C GLY A 216 8.54 -11.22 0.64
N VAL A 217 9.53 -10.97 -0.21
CA VAL A 217 10.94 -11.27 0.05
C VAL A 217 11.76 -10.01 -0.13
N LEU A 218 12.48 -9.62 0.91
CA LEU A 218 13.54 -8.64 0.87
C LEU A 218 14.86 -9.38 0.62
N SER A 219 15.36 -9.36 -0.61
CA SER A 219 16.52 -10.14 -1.04
C SER A 219 17.79 -9.29 -1.09
N TYR A 220 18.79 -9.65 -0.29
CA TYR A 220 20.07 -8.94 -0.25
C TYR A 220 21.01 -9.40 -1.36
N ASP A 221 21.58 -8.42 -2.06
CA ASP A 221 22.67 -8.56 -3.05
C ASP A 221 22.43 -9.65 -4.12
N ASP A 222 21.16 -9.95 -4.42
CA ASP A 222 20.69 -10.94 -5.40
C ASP A 222 21.25 -12.37 -5.22
N THR A 223 21.59 -12.73 -3.98
CA THR A 223 22.37 -13.94 -3.71
C THR A 223 21.58 -15.24 -3.75
N LEU A 224 20.24 -15.21 -3.66
CA LEU A 224 19.41 -16.41 -3.41
C LEU A 224 18.13 -16.53 -4.26
N GLY A 225 17.85 -15.59 -5.18
CA GLY A 225 16.61 -15.60 -5.98
C GLY A 225 15.33 -15.58 -5.12
N ASP A 226 14.21 -16.07 -5.68
CA ASP A 226 12.87 -16.06 -5.04
C ASP A 226 12.66 -17.16 -3.98
N ALA A 227 13.74 -17.77 -3.47
CA ALA A 227 13.63 -18.78 -2.43
C ALA A 227 13.01 -18.18 -1.16
N LEU A 228 11.84 -18.70 -0.77
CA LEU A 228 11.17 -18.30 0.48
C LEU A 228 12.17 -18.41 1.64
N PRO A 229 12.43 -17.32 2.37
CA PRO A 229 13.45 -17.33 3.39
C PRO A 229 13.10 -18.32 4.52
N SER A 230 14.10 -19.08 4.97
CA SER A 230 14.02 -19.84 6.21
C SER A 230 14.01 -18.86 7.40
N GLY A 231 12.85 -18.30 7.69
CA GLY A 231 12.62 -17.38 8.80
C GLY A 231 11.59 -17.94 9.76
N VAL A 232 11.97 -18.13 11.02
CA VAL A 232 11.00 -18.19 12.12
C VAL A 232 10.46 -16.77 12.27
N ALA A 233 9.14 -16.57 12.25
CA ALA A 233 8.53 -15.29 12.61
C ALA A 233 9.11 -14.86 13.97
N ARG A 234 10.03 -13.89 14.00
CA ARG A 234 10.75 -13.53 15.23
C ARG A 234 10.38 -12.15 15.70
N ASN A 235 9.89 -12.18 16.94
CA ASN A 235 9.64 -11.11 17.89
C ASN A 235 8.63 -10.04 17.45
N THR A 236 7.38 -10.40 17.72
CA THR A 236 6.14 -9.70 17.40
C THR A 236 5.71 -8.76 18.53
N SER A 237 6.52 -8.70 19.60
CA SER A 237 6.25 -7.84 20.75
C SER A 237 6.22 -6.37 20.32
N ASN A 238 5.02 -5.80 20.36
CA ASN A 238 4.79 -4.37 20.26
C ASN A 238 5.03 -3.77 21.67
N PRO A 239 6.10 -3.00 21.90
CA PRO A 239 6.33 -2.36 23.19
C PRO A 239 5.25 -1.34 23.58
N ASN A 240 4.44 -0.90 22.60
CA ASN A 240 3.35 0.06 22.78
C ASN A 240 1.95 -0.59 22.73
N GLY A 241 1.84 -1.91 22.54
CA GLY A 241 0.60 -2.59 22.11
C GLY A 241 -0.09 -3.48 23.12
N THR A 242 0.30 -3.47 24.40
CA THR A 242 -0.21 -4.43 25.39
C THR A 242 -1.19 -3.85 26.40
N ALA A 243 -1.41 -2.54 26.42
CA ALA A 243 -2.12 -1.92 27.54
C ALA A 243 -3.66 -2.05 27.48
N GLU A 244 -4.27 -2.29 26.31
CA GLU A 244 -5.74 -2.27 26.17
C GLU A 244 -6.33 -3.38 25.29
N ASN A 245 -5.73 -4.59 25.26
CA ASN A 245 -6.40 -5.74 24.66
C ASN A 245 -7.15 -6.57 25.74
N PRO A 246 -8.48 -6.59 25.76
CA PRO A 246 -9.24 -7.48 26.65
C PRO A 246 -9.20 -8.96 26.23
N PHE A 247 -8.55 -9.31 25.10
CA PHE A 247 -8.53 -10.64 24.53
C PHE A 247 -7.12 -11.29 24.52
N ASN A 248 -6.56 -11.57 25.69
CA ASN A 248 -5.44 -12.51 25.91
C ASN A 248 -4.03 -12.20 25.32
N ASP A 249 -3.05 -12.85 25.96
CA ASP A 249 -1.59 -12.74 25.83
C ASP A 249 -0.98 -13.19 24.48
N GLN A 250 -1.71 -13.10 23.36
CA GLN A 250 -1.13 -13.37 22.05
C GLN A 250 -0.50 -12.09 21.50
N GLU A 251 0.80 -12.18 21.18
CA GLU A 251 1.70 -11.07 20.84
C GLU A 251 1.39 -10.37 19.49
N TRP A 252 0.11 -10.22 19.13
CA TRP A 252 -0.36 -9.62 17.87
C TRP A 252 -1.68 -8.82 17.96
N GLU A 253 -2.20 -8.58 19.16
CA GLU A 253 -3.61 -8.24 19.31
C GLU A 253 -3.90 -6.81 19.80
N GLY A 254 -3.25 -5.82 19.20
CA GLY A 254 -3.73 -4.43 19.27
C GLY A 254 -4.54 -4.11 18.02
N CYS A 255 -5.87 -4.02 18.10
CA CYS A 255 -6.70 -3.45 17.03
C CYS A 255 -6.67 -1.92 17.00
N VAL A 256 -5.89 -1.34 17.90
CA VAL A 256 -5.75 0.09 18.10
C VAL A 256 -4.68 0.63 17.17
N ASP A 257 -5.00 1.76 16.56
CA ASP A 257 -4.06 2.56 15.79
C ASP A 257 -2.89 2.99 16.68
N MET A 258 -1.82 3.52 16.07
CA MET A 258 -0.76 4.16 16.84
C MET A 258 -1.38 5.24 17.75
N PRO A 259 -0.94 5.34 19.02
CA PRO A 259 -1.43 6.38 19.92
C PRO A 259 -1.32 7.77 19.28
N PHE A 260 -2.41 8.54 19.32
CA PHE A 260 -2.52 9.85 18.67
C PHE A 260 -1.46 10.87 19.12
N ASP A 261 -0.85 10.69 20.30
CA ASP A 261 0.16 11.59 20.86
C ASP A 261 1.60 11.31 20.39
N ILE A 262 1.80 10.33 19.49
CA ILE A 262 3.13 9.93 19.00
C ILE A 262 3.64 10.79 17.83
N PRO A 263 2.84 11.11 16.79
CA PRO A 263 3.38 11.76 15.61
C PRO A 263 3.74 13.22 15.88
N LYS A 264 5.02 13.53 15.85
CA LYS A 264 5.53 14.90 15.79
C LYS A 264 5.85 15.25 14.36
N LEU A 265 5.36 16.40 13.89
CA LEU A 265 5.69 16.89 12.55
C LEU A 265 7.20 17.10 12.43
N ALA A 266 7.81 16.62 11.34
CA ALA A 266 9.23 16.82 11.07
C ALA A 266 9.58 18.30 10.84
N LYS A 267 8.58 19.10 10.44
CA LYS A 267 8.70 20.53 10.17
C LYS A 267 7.38 21.24 10.42
N ALA A 268 7.46 22.48 10.92
CA ALA A 268 6.31 23.38 10.96
C ALA A 268 5.90 23.78 9.53
N MET A 269 4.65 23.54 9.17
CA MET A 269 4.11 23.93 7.87
C MET A 269 3.51 25.33 7.95
N GLU A 270 4.05 26.28 7.19
CA GLU A 270 3.39 27.57 6.98
C GLU A 270 2.20 27.42 6.01
N ALA A 271 1.20 28.28 6.14
CA ALA A 271 0.12 28.34 5.15
C ALA A 271 0.67 28.87 3.82
N PHE A 272 0.49 28.11 2.73
CA PHE A 272 0.99 28.50 1.41
C PHE A 272 -0.02 29.37 0.65
N ASP A 273 0.49 30.36 -0.07
CA ASP A 273 -0.28 31.13 -1.05
C ASP A 273 -0.21 30.42 -2.42
N ILE A 274 -1.36 30.22 -3.07
CA ILE A 274 -1.48 29.32 -4.24
C ILE A 274 -1.18 30.11 -5.51
N SER A 275 0.00 29.91 -6.11
CA SER A 275 0.34 30.47 -7.42
C SER A 275 -0.02 29.50 -8.56
N GLU A 276 -0.35 30.05 -9.74
CA GLU A 276 -0.94 29.34 -10.89
C GLU A 276 0.00 28.33 -11.61
N GLY A 277 1.26 28.18 -11.19
CA GLY A 277 2.32 27.53 -11.99
C GLY A 277 2.53 26.02 -11.80
N ASN A 278 1.84 25.35 -10.88
CA ASN A 278 2.16 23.97 -10.47
C ASN A 278 0.98 23.02 -10.68
N THR A 279 0.77 22.58 -11.92
CA THR A 279 -0.41 21.80 -12.28
C THR A 279 -0.04 20.39 -12.72
N HIS A 280 -0.74 19.40 -12.16
CA HIS A 280 -0.62 17.98 -12.48
C HIS A 280 -1.87 17.50 -13.20
N TYR A 281 -1.65 16.54 -14.11
CA TYR A 281 -2.72 15.95 -14.88
C TYR A 281 -2.66 14.42 -14.86
N ILE A 282 -3.80 13.79 -14.65
CA ILE A 282 -3.99 12.35 -14.84
C ILE A 282 -5.11 12.17 -15.86
N GLN A 283 -4.80 11.55 -16.99
CA GLN A 283 -5.80 11.24 -18.01
C GLN A 283 -6.18 9.76 -17.97
N PHE A 284 -7.44 9.52 -17.64
CA PHE A 284 -8.05 8.19 -17.71
C PHE A 284 -8.84 8.03 -19.01
N ASN A 285 -8.67 6.90 -19.66
CA ASN A 285 -9.41 6.54 -20.87
C ASN A 285 -10.27 5.31 -20.58
N PHE A 286 -11.60 5.47 -20.65
CA PHE A 286 -12.55 4.41 -20.35
C PHE A 286 -12.99 3.79 -21.67
N ALA A 287 -12.62 2.53 -21.92
CA ALA A 287 -12.98 1.80 -23.14
C ALA A 287 -13.84 0.58 -22.80
N GLN A 288 -14.95 0.39 -23.50
CA GLN A 288 -15.72 -0.85 -23.42
C GLN A 288 -15.14 -1.86 -24.41
N VAL A 289 -14.58 -2.96 -23.90
CA VAL A 289 -14.12 -4.08 -24.73
C VAL A 289 -15.04 -5.26 -24.44
N GLN A 290 -15.92 -5.57 -25.38
CA GLN A 290 -16.99 -6.57 -25.22
C GLN A 290 -17.95 -6.20 -24.07
N HIS A 291 -18.04 -7.05 -23.04
CA HIS A 291 -18.90 -6.83 -21.86
C HIS A 291 -18.15 -6.21 -20.68
N VAL A 292 -16.87 -5.86 -20.83
CA VAL A 292 -16.01 -5.38 -19.75
C VAL A 292 -15.62 -3.93 -20.00
N SER A 293 -15.84 -3.07 -19.00
CA SER A 293 -15.31 -1.70 -19.00
C SER A 293 -13.85 -1.74 -18.55
N ARG A 294 -12.92 -1.33 -19.42
CA ARG A 294 -11.50 -1.18 -19.12
C ARG A 294 -11.14 0.29 -18.96
N VAL A 295 -10.21 0.58 -18.06
CA VAL A 295 -9.70 1.94 -17.85
C VAL A 295 -8.21 1.93 -18.09
N LEU A 296 -7.78 2.72 -19.05
CA LEU A 296 -6.40 2.83 -19.50
C LEU A 296 -5.86 4.18 -19.02
N VAL A 297 -4.79 4.16 -18.23
CA VAL A 297 -4.05 5.37 -17.85
C VAL A 297 -3.09 5.69 -19.00
N ASN A 298 -3.43 6.70 -19.79
CA ASN A 298 -2.77 6.93 -21.08
C ASN A 298 -1.54 7.85 -20.93
N GLN A 299 -1.64 8.88 -20.08
CA GLN A 299 -0.59 9.86 -19.80
C GLN A 299 -0.74 10.45 -18.38
N SER A 300 0.38 10.55 -17.68
CA SER A 300 0.59 11.38 -16.48
C SER A 300 1.86 12.20 -16.74
N THR A 301 1.73 13.51 -16.88
CA THR A 301 2.88 14.38 -17.18
C THR A 301 2.90 15.50 -16.16
N ALA A 302 4.07 15.78 -15.60
CA ALA A 302 4.29 16.96 -14.78
C ALA A 302 4.81 18.10 -15.68
N ILE A 303 4.19 19.28 -15.58
CA ILE A 303 4.85 20.52 -16.00
C ILE A 303 5.43 21.10 -14.71
N SER A 304 6.70 20.80 -14.42
CA SER A 304 7.39 21.38 -13.28
C SER A 304 8.19 22.59 -13.72
N ASP A 305 8.18 23.66 -12.93
CA ASP A 305 9.18 24.73 -12.97
C ASP A 305 10.59 24.28 -12.51
N GLY A 306 10.75 22.99 -12.16
CA GLY A 306 11.97 22.37 -11.64
C GLY A 306 11.92 22.05 -10.15
N THR A 307 10.82 22.38 -9.43
CA THR A 307 10.73 22.17 -7.97
C THR A 307 10.04 20.90 -7.50
N TYR A 308 9.37 20.10 -8.31
CA TYR A 308 8.74 18.84 -7.84
C TYR A 308 8.80 17.76 -8.93
N THR A 309 9.15 16.53 -8.55
CA THR A 309 9.17 15.38 -9.47
C THR A 309 8.12 14.35 -9.06
N VAL A 310 7.49 13.69 -10.03
CA VAL A 310 6.48 12.64 -9.80
C VAL A 310 6.96 11.37 -10.48
N SER A 311 7.12 10.30 -9.70
CA SER A 311 7.58 9.00 -10.19
C SER A 311 6.37 8.13 -10.56
N ARG A 312 6.36 7.58 -11.79
CA ARG A 312 5.37 6.61 -12.25
C ARG A 312 5.85 5.20 -11.92
N TYR A 313 4.99 4.40 -11.32
CA TYR A 313 5.13 2.94 -11.26
C TYR A 313 4.10 2.34 -12.23
N ASP A 314 4.57 1.63 -13.24
CA ASP A 314 3.69 1.03 -14.25
C ASP A 314 2.95 -0.16 -13.63
N GLN A 315 1.64 -0.27 -13.86
CA GLN A 315 0.84 -1.40 -13.37
C GLN A 315 1.26 -2.74 -14.00
N ASN A 316 2.00 -2.73 -15.11
CA ASN A 316 2.58 -3.92 -15.73
C ASN A 316 3.93 -4.34 -15.10
N ALA A 317 4.42 -3.56 -14.13
CA ALA A 317 5.59 -3.86 -13.30
C ALA A 317 5.21 -4.13 -11.83
N LEU A 318 3.91 -4.34 -11.58
CA LEU A 318 3.34 -4.92 -10.36
C LEU A 318 2.89 -6.34 -10.69
#